data_AF-A0A957UNN6-F1
#
_entry.id   AF-A0A957UNN6-F1
#
_cell.length_a   1.000
_cell.length_b   1.000
_cell.length_c   1.000
_cell.angle_alpha   90.00
_cell.angle_beta   90.00
_cell.angle_gamma   90.00
#
_symmetry.space_group_name_H-M   'P 1'
#
loop_
_entity.id
_entity.type
_entity.pdbx_description
1 polymer ?
#
loop_
_entity_poly.entity_id
_entity_poly.type
_entity_poly.pdbx_seq_one_letter_code
_entity_poly.pdbx_strand_id
1 'polypeptide(L)'
;MSHQTQITIHHIYISPGHNYFGHDLNQPGAHPTHDVKEVEAHAGMGLVGDRFYGVRPDFDGQVTLFSWEVFAALQAELAQVEMAPLLLRRNVVVEGIALNALIGH
;
A
#
# COMPACT_ATOMS: atom_id res chain seq x y z
N MET A 1 17.20 14.21 19.78
CA MET A 1 17.92 14.30 18.49
C MET A 1 16.89 14.14 17.39
N SER A 2 16.77 15.09 16.48
CA SER A 2 15.89 14.96 15.30
C SER A 2 16.59 14.08 14.27
N HIS A 3 16.10 12.86 14.06
CA HIS A 3 16.51 12.05 12.92
C HIS A 3 15.70 12.51 11.71
N GLN A 4 16.39 13.03 10.70
CA GLN A 4 15.80 13.38 9.41
C GLN A 4 16.22 12.31 8.42
N THR A 5 15.26 11.53 7.93
CA THR A 5 15.47 10.51 6.91
C THR A 5 14.82 11.00 5.62
N GLN A 6 15.60 11.00 4.53
CA GLN A 6 15.05 11.28 3.21
C GLN A 6 14.39 10.01 2.68
N ILE A 7 13.13 10.13 2.25
CA ILE A 7 12.33 9.03 1.73
C ILE A 7 11.79 9.45 0.36
N THR A 8 11.77 8.51 -0.58
CA THR A 8 11.10 8.68 -1.87
C THR A 8 9.79 7.88 -1.84
N ILE A 9 8.69 8.50 -2.26
CA ILE A 9 7.43 7.80 -2.53
C ILE A 9 7.38 7.51 -4.04
N HIS A 10 7.39 6.24 -4.41
CA HIS A 10 7.32 5.81 -5.82
C HIS A 10 5.88 5.77 -6.32
N HIS A 11 4.96 5.24 -5.50
CA HIS A 11 3.56 5.07 -5.87
C HIS A 11 2.64 5.29 -4.69
N ILE A 12 1.44 5.79 -4.99
CA ILE A 12 0.31 5.87 -4.07
C ILE A 12 -0.89 5.23 -4.74
N TYR A 13 -1.29 4.06 -4.25
CA TYR A 13 -2.41 3.29 -4.74
C TYR A 13 -3.62 3.40 -3.82
N ILE A 14 -4.77 3.72 -4.41
CA ILE A 14 -6.08 3.65 -3.77
C ILE A 14 -7.04 2.85 -4.64
N SER A 15 -8.00 2.18 -4.02
CA SER A 15 -9.10 1.51 -4.73
C SER A 15 -10.41 1.77 -4.00
N PRO A 16 -11.49 2.16 -4.69
CA PRO A 16 -12.75 2.53 -4.02
C PRO A 16 -13.51 1.34 -3.40
N GLY A 17 -13.05 0.10 -3.59
CA GLY A 17 -13.75 -1.06 -3.06
C GLY A 17 -12.91 -2.33 -2.97
N HIS A 18 -13.46 -3.36 -2.32
CA HIS A 18 -12.80 -4.64 -2.14
C HIS A 18 -13.05 -5.58 -3.31
N ASN A 19 -11.97 -6.03 -3.95
CA ASN A 19 -12.04 -7.06 -4.98
C ASN A 19 -11.90 -8.48 -4.43
N TYR A 20 -11.66 -8.69 -3.13
CA TYR A 20 -11.31 -10.03 -2.60
C TYR A 20 -11.96 -10.38 -1.26
N PHE A 21 -12.60 -9.41 -0.61
CA PHE A 21 -13.20 -9.57 0.71
C PHE A 21 -14.64 -9.06 0.67
N GLY A 22 -15.51 -9.67 1.47
CA GLY A 22 -16.87 -9.18 1.70
C GLY A 22 -17.91 -9.56 0.63
N HIS A 23 -17.62 -10.53 -0.24
CA HIS A 23 -18.60 -11.07 -1.19
C HIS A 23 -18.46 -12.60 -1.34
N ASP A 24 -19.59 -13.28 -1.51
CA ASP A 24 -19.68 -14.76 -1.68
C ASP A 24 -19.31 -15.23 -3.10
N LEU A 25 -18.77 -14.34 -3.93
CA LEU A 25 -18.34 -14.68 -5.28
C LEU A 25 -16.94 -15.29 -5.24
N ASN A 26 -16.78 -16.48 -5.84
CA ASN A 26 -15.49 -17.15 -6.06
C ASN A 26 -14.58 -16.45 -7.08
N GLN A 27 -14.85 -15.18 -7.39
CA GLN A 27 -14.12 -14.39 -8.38
C GLN A 27 -13.80 -13.01 -7.79
N PRO A 28 -12.66 -12.40 -8.15
CA PRO A 28 -12.38 -11.05 -7.72
C PRO A 28 -13.42 -10.04 -8.22
N GLY A 29 -13.69 -9.01 -7.41
CA GLY A 29 -14.42 -7.83 -7.84
C GLY A 29 -13.68 -7.04 -8.92
N ALA A 30 -14.33 -6.00 -9.46
CA ALA A 30 -13.85 -5.23 -10.60
C ALA A 30 -13.53 -3.76 -10.25
N HIS A 31 -13.34 -3.42 -8.97
CA HIS A 31 -12.93 -2.08 -8.59
C HIS A 31 -11.55 -1.77 -9.18
N PRO A 32 -11.37 -0.60 -9.81
CA PRO A 32 -10.07 -0.20 -10.30
C PRO A 32 -9.12 0.07 -9.13
N THR A 33 -7.83 0.01 -9.42
CA THR A 33 -6.81 0.60 -8.55
C THR A 33 -6.25 1.82 -9.27
N HIS A 34 -6.19 2.94 -8.58
CA HIS A 34 -5.69 4.21 -9.09
C HIS A 34 -4.30 4.46 -8.52
N ASP A 35 -3.34 4.75 -9.40
CA ASP A 35 -2.03 5.30 -9.04
C ASP A 35 -2.14 6.83 -9.06
N VAL A 36 -2.12 7.44 -7.89
CA VAL A 36 -2.36 8.88 -7.70
C VAL A 36 -1.08 9.58 -7.24
N LYS A 37 -0.99 10.89 -7.51
CA LYS A 37 0.15 11.69 -7.07
C LYS A 37 0.09 12.07 -5.60
N GLU A 38 -1.12 12.16 -5.06
CA GLU A 38 -1.39 12.61 -3.70
C GLU A 38 -2.72 12.03 -3.22
N VAL A 39 -2.88 11.91 -1.90
CA VAL A 39 -4.10 11.46 -1.24
C VAL A 39 -4.13 12.02 0.18
N GLU A 40 -5.33 12.31 0.68
CA GLU A 40 -5.55 12.73 2.07
C GLU A 40 -5.58 11.51 3.00
N ALA A 41 -4.83 11.58 4.10
CA ALA A 41 -4.83 10.58 5.15
C ALA A 41 -5.51 11.15 6.40
N HIS A 42 -6.60 10.51 6.83
CA HIS A 42 -7.33 10.89 8.04
C HIS A 42 -6.96 9.95 9.19
N ALA A 43 -6.51 10.53 10.29
CA ALA A 43 -6.13 9.78 11.49
C ALA A 43 -7.27 8.87 11.96
N GLY A 44 -6.96 7.59 12.19
CA GLY A 44 -7.94 6.58 12.61
C GLY A 44 -8.95 6.16 11.55
N MET A 45 -8.86 6.69 10.32
CA MET A 45 -9.79 6.40 9.22
C MET A 45 -9.09 5.78 8.00
N GLY A 46 -7.86 6.20 7.70
CA GLY A 46 -7.09 5.75 6.53
C GLY A 46 -7.10 6.77 5.38
N LEU A 47 -6.90 6.27 4.16
CA LEU A 47 -6.79 7.11 2.96
C LEU A 47 -8.17 7.42 2.36
N VAL A 48 -8.48 8.68 2.11
CA VAL A 48 -9.76 9.11 1.53
C VAL A 48 -9.96 8.44 0.17
N GLY A 49 -11.09 7.75 0.00
CA GLY A 49 -11.44 7.05 -1.24
C GLY A 49 -10.80 5.66 -1.41
N ASP A 50 -10.01 5.19 -0.44
CA ASP A 50 -9.53 3.80 -0.43
C ASP A 50 -10.55 2.85 0.24
N ARG A 51 -10.48 1.58 -0.13
CA ARG A 51 -11.39 0.48 0.26
C ARG A 51 -11.48 0.27 1.76
N PHE A 52 -10.45 0.66 2.51
CA PHE A 52 -10.42 0.54 3.97
C PHE A 52 -10.77 1.83 4.70
N TYR A 53 -11.09 2.91 3.99
CA TYR A 53 -11.44 4.20 4.60
C TYR A 53 -12.65 4.07 5.53
N GLY A 54 -12.45 4.37 6.81
CA GLY A 54 -13.52 4.38 7.81
C GLY A 54 -14.16 3.02 8.11
N VAL A 55 -13.55 1.92 7.67
CA VAL A 55 -14.12 0.56 7.86
C VAL A 55 -14.15 0.17 9.34
N ARG A 56 -13.07 0.46 10.07
CA ARG A 56 -13.00 0.25 11.52
C ARG A 56 -11.90 1.11 12.15
N PRO A 57 -12.04 1.53 13.42
CA PRO A 57 -10.99 2.24 14.14
C PRO A 57 -9.76 1.34 14.34
N ASP A 58 -8.58 1.95 14.48
CA ASP A 58 -7.31 1.31 14.84
C ASP A 58 -6.98 0.05 14.02
N PHE A 59 -7.16 0.13 12.71
CA PHE A 59 -6.88 -0.98 11.81
C PHE A 59 -5.58 -0.82 11.06
N ASP A 60 -4.70 -1.82 11.18
CA ASP A 60 -3.44 -1.93 10.43
C ASP A 60 -3.60 -1.84 8.90
N GLY A 61 -4.81 -2.06 8.37
CA GLY A 61 -5.11 -1.92 6.95
C GLY A 61 -5.53 -0.52 6.50
N GLN A 62 -5.62 0.47 7.40
CA GLN A 62 -6.02 1.85 7.07
C GLN A 62 -5.04 2.53 6.10
N VAL A 63 -3.75 2.27 6.27
CA VAL A 63 -2.68 2.64 5.33
C VAL A 63 -1.65 1.53 5.36
N THR A 64 -1.31 1.00 4.19
CA THR A 64 -0.29 -0.04 4.07
C THR A 64 0.91 0.45 3.29
N LEU A 65 2.11 0.12 3.76
CA LEU A 65 3.38 0.48 3.12
C LEU A 65 4.07 -0.74 2.52
N PHE A 66 4.95 -0.50 1.54
CA PHE A 66 5.86 -1.49 0.99
C PHE A 66 7.21 -0.87 0.64
N SER A 67 8.29 -1.64 0.78
CA SER A 67 9.65 -1.19 0.45
C SER A 67 9.95 -1.45 -1.03
N TRP A 68 10.43 -0.42 -1.71
CA TRP A 68 10.90 -0.50 -3.08
C TRP A 68 12.10 -1.44 -3.20
N GLU A 69 13.00 -1.43 -2.22
CA GLU A 69 14.16 -2.31 -2.15
C GLU A 69 13.73 -3.80 -2.12
N VAL A 70 12.68 -4.12 -1.35
CA VAL A 70 12.10 -5.48 -1.33
C VAL A 70 11.46 -5.82 -2.66
N PHE A 71 10.74 -4.88 -3.29
CA PHE A 71 10.14 -5.11 -4.61
C PHE A 71 11.20 -5.38 -5.70
N ALA A 72 12.26 -4.57 -5.75
CA ALA A 72 13.36 -4.74 -6.69
C ALA A 72 14.08 -6.08 -6.50
N ALA A 73 14.29 -6.51 -5.26
CA ALA A 73 14.85 -7.84 -4.96
C ALA A 73 13.93 -8.97 -5.44
N LEU A 74 12.62 -8.88 -5.18
CA LEU A 74 11.65 -9.86 -5.68
C LEU A 74 11.64 -9.93 -7.22
N GLN A 75 11.73 -8.79 -7.90
CA GLN A 75 11.77 -8.74 -9.36
C GLN A 75 13.04 -9.39 -9.93
N ALA A 76 14.19 -9.20 -9.29
CA ALA A 76 15.43 -9.84 -9.69
C ALA A 76 15.39 -11.37 -9.52
N GLU A 77 14.82 -11.86 -8.42
CA GLU A 77 14.69 -13.30 -8.15
C GLU A 77 13.67 -13.99 -9.08
N LEU A 78 12.61 -13.28 -9.45
CA LEU A 78 11.50 -13.80 -10.25
C LEU A 78 11.59 -13.39 -11.73
N ALA A 79 12.80 -13.14 -12.25
CA ALA A 79 13.14 -12.48 -13.52
C ALA A 79 12.38 -12.90 -14.81
N GLN A 80 11.52 -13.93 -14.76
CA GLN A 80 10.64 -14.38 -15.83
C GLN A 80 9.25 -13.73 -15.82
N VAL A 81 8.91 -12.92 -14.81
CA VAL A 81 7.60 -12.26 -14.69
C VAL A 81 7.79 -10.75 -14.65
N GLU A 82 7.22 -10.05 -15.64
CA GLU A 82 7.06 -8.60 -15.53
C GLU A 82 6.08 -8.32 -14.38
N MET A 83 6.61 -7.82 -13.28
CA MET A 83 5.83 -7.50 -12.10
C MET A 83 5.71 -5.99 -11.98
N ALA A 84 4.49 -5.52 -11.71
CA ALA A 84 4.23 -4.15 -11.33
C ALA A 84 4.03 -4.06 -9.80
N PRO A 85 4.50 -3.01 -9.11
CA PRO A 85 4.27 -2.81 -7.68
C PRO A 85 2.77 -2.83 -7.31
N LEU A 86 1.91 -2.44 -8.25
CA LEU A 86 0.45 -2.51 -8.16
C LEU A 86 -0.06 -3.88 -7.70
N LEU A 87 0.58 -4.98 -8.12
CA LEU A 87 0.16 -6.35 -7.80
C LEU A 87 0.30 -6.69 -6.31
N LEU A 88 1.11 -5.93 -5.57
CA LEU A 88 1.28 -6.09 -4.13
C LEU A 88 0.04 -5.65 -3.34
N ARG A 89 -0.84 -4.84 -3.95
CA ARG A 89 -2.06 -4.29 -3.34
C ARG A 89 -1.80 -3.55 -2.02
N ARG A 90 -0.68 -2.83 -1.96
CA ARG A 90 -0.29 -1.92 -0.87
C ARG A 90 -0.59 -0.48 -1.28
N ASN A 91 -0.78 0.41 -0.32
CA ASN A 91 -1.12 1.79 -0.62
C ASN A 91 0.12 2.60 -1.02
N VAL A 92 1.19 2.57 -0.23
CA VAL A 92 2.35 3.45 -0.47
C VAL A 92 3.60 2.61 -0.67
N VAL A 93 4.29 2.81 -1.80
CA VAL A 93 5.59 2.17 -2.07
C VAL A 93 6.68 3.21 -1.83
N VAL A 94 7.59 2.92 -0.91
CA VAL A 94 8.63 3.86 -0.46
C VAL A 94 10.03 3.30 -0.60
N GLU A 95 11.01 4.18 -0.71
CA GLU A 95 12.44 3.87 -0.76
C GLU A 95 13.21 4.77 0.21
N GLY A 96 14.34 4.28 0.72
CA GLY A 96 15.26 5.03 1.57
C GLY A 96 15.03 4.87 3.06
N ILE A 97 14.16 3.93 3.46
CA ILE A 97 13.89 3.64 4.88
C ILE A 97 13.59 2.17 5.12
N ALA A 98 14.22 1.61 6.17
CA ALA A 98 13.93 0.26 6.63
C ALA A 98 12.59 0.24 7.37
N LEU A 99 11.48 -0.01 6.65
CA LEU A 99 10.12 -0.01 7.21
C LEU A 99 9.98 -0.89 8.47
N ASN A 100 10.63 -2.05 8.50
CA ASN A 100 10.58 -2.95 9.66
C ASN A 100 11.20 -2.35 10.93
N ALA A 101 12.14 -1.41 10.80
CA ALA A 101 12.72 -0.70 11.94
C ALA A 101 11.76 0.37 12.52
N LEU A 102 10.64 0.64 11.85
CA LEU A 102 9.61 1.60 12.28
C LEU A 102 8.44 0.93 13.02
N ILE A 103 8.43 -0.40 13.10
CA ILE A 103 7.42 -1.13 13.87
C ILE A 103 7.63 -0.78 15.35
N GLY A 104 6.65 -0.11 15.95
CA GLY A 104 6.65 0.22 17.37
C GLY A 104 6.47 -1.01 18.26
N HIS A 105 6.92 -0.91 19.51
CA HIS A 105 6.69 -1.89 20.57
C HIS A 105 5.45 -1.55 21.39
#